data_AF-A0A937MEA2-F1
#
_entry.id   AF-A0A937MEA2-F1
#
_cell.length_a   1.000
_cell.length_b   1.000
_cell.length_c   1.000
_cell.angle_alpha   90.00
_cell.angle_beta   90.00
_cell.angle_gamma   90.00
#
_symmetry.space_group_name_H-M   'P 1'
#
loop_
_entity.id
_entity.type
_entity.pdbx_description
1 polymer ?
#
loop_
_entity_poly.entity_id
_entity_poly.type
_entity_poly.pdbx_seq_one_letter_code
_entity_poly.pdbx_strand_id
1 'polypeptide(L)'
;MDWASVFQHPESGLMVNVERADSTEKLQACMHVIIGALFSRDSDADVRRSFLASIEELFSRGGGNLVSQKAKINLLLSRIMYDREERAHLYAQQQANKQAGKAEARLKEDDPLQALKEI
;
A
#
# COMPACT_ATOMS: atom_id res chain seq x y z
N MET A 1 -4.83 7.13 4.88
CA MET A 1 -4.94 6.97 3.41
C MET A 1 -5.81 5.75 3.18
N ASP A 2 -6.88 5.90 2.40
CA ASP A 2 -7.79 4.80 2.08
C ASP A 2 -7.25 4.06 0.84
N TRP A 3 -6.63 2.91 1.08
CA TRP A 3 -6.03 2.11 0.01
C TRP A 3 -7.10 1.33 -0.76
N ALA A 4 -8.18 0.86 -0.14
CA ALA A 4 -9.30 0.23 -0.85
C ALA A 4 -9.82 1.13 -1.97
N SER A 5 -10.01 2.44 -1.71
CA SER A 5 -10.37 3.40 -2.74
C SER A 5 -9.35 3.49 -3.89
N VAL A 6 -8.04 3.48 -3.61
CA VAL A 6 -7.02 3.55 -4.67
C VAL A 6 -7.07 2.32 -5.58
N PHE A 7 -7.26 1.13 -5.01
CA PHE A 7 -7.21 -0.12 -5.77
C PHE A 7 -8.53 -0.52 -6.41
N GLN A 8 -9.65 -0.30 -5.71
CA GLN A 8 -10.96 -0.87 -6.02
C GLN A 8 -12.01 0.16 -6.45
N HIS A 9 -11.67 1.45 -6.60
CA HIS A 9 -12.64 2.44 -7.10
C HIS A 9 -13.27 1.97 -8.43
N PRO A 10 -14.60 1.98 -8.55
CA PRO A 10 -15.31 1.29 -9.64
C PRO A 10 -15.02 1.84 -11.03
N GLU A 11 -14.55 3.09 -11.14
CA GLU A 11 -14.28 3.71 -12.43
C GLU A 11 -12.79 3.95 -12.72
N SER A 12 -11.97 4.07 -11.68
CA SER A 12 -10.58 4.57 -11.79
C SER A 12 -9.59 3.80 -10.91
N GLY A 13 -10.05 2.78 -10.19
CA GLY A 13 -9.20 1.92 -9.39
C GLY A 13 -8.19 1.16 -10.24
N LEU A 14 -7.04 0.84 -9.65
CA LEU A 14 -5.97 0.11 -10.35
C LEU A 14 -6.46 -1.23 -10.93
N MET A 15 -7.33 -1.95 -10.21
CA MET A 15 -7.89 -3.21 -10.68
C MET A 15 -8.79 -3.03 -11.91
N VAL A 16 -9.58 -1.95 -11.96
CA VAL A 16 -10.42 -1.64 -13.14
C VAL A 16 -9.56 -1.32 -14.36
N ASN A 17 -8.44 -0.62 -14.18
CA ASN A 17 -7.51 -0.33 -15.26
C ASN A 17 -6.83 -1.61 -15.81
N VAL A 18 -6.55 -2.58 -14.95
CA VAL A 18 -6.10 -3.93 -15.35
C VAL A 18 -7.18 -4.65 -16.16
N GLU A 19 -8.43 -4.61 -15.70
CA GLU A 19 -9.55 -5.26 -16.40
C GLU A 19 -9.84 -4.64 -17.77
N ARG A 20 -9.59 -3.34 -17.95
CA ARG A 20 -9.78 -2.64 -19.24
C ARG A 20 -8.70 -2.94 -20.28
N ALA A 21 -7.56 -3.55 -19.90
CA ALA A 21 -6.54 -3.92 -20.86
C ALA A 21 -7.07 -5.02 -21.80
N ASP A 22 -7.12 -4.75 -23.11
CA ASP A 22 -7.63 -5.69 -24.12
C ASP A 22 -6.53 -6.52 -24.80
N SER A 23 -5.27 -6.29 -24.44
CA SER A 23 -4.10 -7.01 -24.95
C SER A 23 -3.05 -7.21 -23.86
N THR A 24 -2.18 -8.20 -24.06
CA THR A 24 -1.08 -8.51 -23.16
C THR A 24 -0.10 -7.34 -23.05
N GLU A 25 0.19 -6.66 -24.16
CA GLU A 25 1.08 -5.50 -24.21
C GLU A 25 0.50 -4.32 -23.42
N LYS A 26 -0.81 -4.04 -23.57
CA LYS A 26 -1.47 -2.99 -22.78
C LYS A 26 -1.50 -3.33 -21.30
N LEU A 27 -1.71 -4.60 -20.96
CA LEU A 27 -1.70 -5.07 -19.57
C LEU A 27 -0.31 -4.93 -18.94
N GLN A 28 0.75 -5.30 -19.66
CA GLN A 28 2.13 -5.13 -19.22
C GLN A 28 2.48 -3.64 -19.03
N ALA A 29 2.13 -2.78 -19.99
CA ALA A 29 2.35 -1.35 -19.89
C ALA A 29 1.60 -0.74 -18.68
N CYS A 30 0.35 -1.15 -18.46
CA CYS A 30 -0.44 -0.77 -17.30
C CYS A 30 0.29 -1.13 -16.00
N MET A 31 0.84 -2.35 -15.91
CA MET A 31 1.59 -2.79 -14.73
C MET A 31 2.88 -2.00 -14.49
N HIS A 32 3.63 -1.65 -15.53
CA HIS A 32 4.81 -0.80 -15.37
C HIS A 32 4.45 0.56 -14.77
N VAL A 33 3.37 1.19 -15.24
CA VAL A 33 2.89 2.47 -14.70
C VAL A 33 2.44 2.33 -13.25
N ILE A 34 1.64 1.30 -12.94
CA ILE A 34 1.13 1.04 -11.58
C ILE A 34 2.28 0.84 -10.59
N ILE A 35 3.24 -0.03 -10.93
CA ILE A 35 4.38 -0.33 -10.05
C ILE A 35 5.27 0.90 -9.90
N GLY A 36 5.52 1.66 -10.97
CA GLY A 36 6.25 2.92 -10.90
C GLY A 36 5.60 3.95 -9.97
N ALA A 37 4.27 4.07 -10.02
CA ALA A 37 3.52 5.00 -9.17
C ALA A 37 3.47 4.55 -7.70
N LEU A 38 3.21 3.27 -7.45
CA LEU A 38 3.10 2.70 -6.11
C LEU A 38 4.43 2.76 -5.35
N PHE A 39 5.54 2.55 -6.05
CA PHE A 39 6.89 2.52 -5.48
C PHE A 39 7.71 3.69 -6.01
N SER A 40 7.19 4.91 -5.89
CA SER A 40 7.79 6.11 -6.49
C SER A 40 8.95 6.70 -5.69
N ARG A 41 9.19 6.27 -4.45
CA ARG A 41 10.27 6.81 -3.61
C ARG A 41 11.61 6.16 -3.98
N ASP A 42 12.70 6.87 -3.74
CA ASP A 42 14.06 6.34 -3.94
C ASP A 42 14.33 5.13 -3.04
N SER A 43 13.80 5.14 -1.81
CA SER A 43 13.86 4.02 -0.88
C SER A 43 13.21 2.73 -1.41
N ASP A 44 12.35 2.85 -2.41
CA ASP A 44 11.60 1.73 -2.97
C ASP A 44 12.27 1.14 -4.23
N ALA A 45 13.46 1.63 -4.61
CA ALA A 45 14.09 1.27 -5.90
C ALA A 45 14.29 -0.23 -6.09
N ASP A 46 14.77 -0.95 -5.07
CA ASP A 46 15.01 -2.38 -5.17
C ASP A 46 13.70 -3.19 -5.20
N VAL A 47 12.70 -2.76 -4.42
CA VAL A 47 11.36 -3.35 -4.43
C VAL A 47 10.71 -3.15 -5.80
N ARG A 48 10.77 -1.92 -6.34
CA ARG A 48 10.28 -1.58 -7.68
C ARG A 48 10.94 -2.45 -8.74
N ARG A 49 12.27 -2.58 -8.71
CA ARG A 49 13.02 -3.44 -9.66
C ARG A 49 12.59 -4.90 -9.55
N SER A 50 12.43 -5.43 -8.34
CA SER A 50 11.99 -6.80 -8.11
C SER A 50 10.59 -7.05 -8.68
N PHE A 51 9.64 -6.15 -8.44
CA PHE A 51 8.28 -6.27 -8.98
C PHE A 51 8.27 -6.21 -10.51
N LEU A 52 9.03 -5.28 -11.11
CA LEU A 52 9.13 -5.17 -12.56
C LEU A 52 9.70 -6.45 -13.19
N ALA A 53 10.75 -7.04 -12.59
CA ALA A 53 11.30 -8.32 -13.05
C ALA A 53 10.27 -9.46 -12.98
N SER A 54 9.49 -9.57 -11.90
CA SER A 54 8.41 -10.57 -11.80
C SER A 54 7.31 -10.37 -12.84
N ILE A 55 7.02 -9.11 -13.20
CA ILE A 55 6.09 -8.78 -14.26
C ILE A 55 6.65 -9.22 -15.62
N GLU A 56 7.91 -8.93 -15.93
CA GLU A 56 8.57 -9.39 -17.16
C GLU A 56 8.60 -10.92 -17.27
N GLU A 57 8.83 -11.63 -16.16
CA GLU A 57 8.76 -13.10 -16.13
C GLU A 57 7.34 -13.61 -16.42
N LEU A 58 6.31 -12.99 -15.85
CA LEU A 58 4.90 -13.33 -16.07
C LEU A 58 4.52 -13.23 -17.56
N PHE A 59 5.12 -12.30 -18.29
CA PHE A 59 4.85 -12.04 -19.70
C PHE A 59 5.78 -12.77 -20.69
N SER A 60 6.98 -13.18 -20.28
CA SER A 60 7.99 -13.80 -21.18
C SER A 60 7.83 -15.31 -21.37
N ARG A 61 7.30 -16.06 -20.39
CA ARG A 61 7.19 -17.53 -20.47
C ARG A 61 5.87 -17.99 -21.10
N GLY A 62 5.74 -17.88 -22.43
CA GLY A 62 4.62 -18.46 -23.19
C GLY A 62 3.26 -18.22 -22.53
N GLY A 63 3.14 -17.03 -21.92
CA GLY A 63 2.28 -16.78 -20.77
C GLY A 63 0.83 -17.06 -21.14
N GLY A 64 0.11 -17.73 -20.22
CA GLY A 64 -1.30 -18.08 -20.43
C GLY A 64 -2.14 -16.92 -20.94
N ASN A 65 -3.32 -17.22 -21.46
CA ASN A 65 -4.20 -16.22 -22.07
C ASN A 65 -4.40 -14.96 -21.19
N LEU A 66 -4.78 -13.85 -21.83
CA LEU A 66 -4.97 -12.55 -21.19
C LEU A 66 -5.81 -12.62 -19.90
N VAL A 67 -6.84 -13.47 -19.87
CA VAL A 67 -7.70 -13.68 -18.70
C VAL A 67 -6.90 -14.21 -17.50
N SER A 68 -6.05 -15.22 -17.73
CA SER A 68 -5.19 -15.77 -16.68
C SER A 68 -4.13 -14.77 -16.19
N GLN A 69 -3.63 -13.91 -17.07
CA GLN A 69 -2.68 -12.85 -16.72
C GLN A 69 -3.35 -11.79 -15.84
N LYS A 70 -4.56 -11.32 -16.21
CA LYS A 70 -5.36 -10.40 -15.40
C LYS A 70 -5.67 -10.96 -14.02
N ALA A 71 -6.08 -12.22 -13.93
CA ALA A 71 -6.37 -12.86 -12.65
C ALA A 71 -5.13 -12.87 -11.72
N LYS A 72 -3.97 -13.24 -12.24
CA LYS A 72 -2.70 -13.22 -11.47
C LYS A 72 -2.33 -11.82 -11.02
N ILE A 73 -2.50 -10.82 -11.89
CA ILE A 73 -2.24 -9.42 -11.58
C ILE A 73 -3.20 -8.90 -10.51
N ASN A 74 -4.49 -9.20 -10.59
CA ASN A 74 -5.45 -8.79 -9.57
C ASN A 74 -5.12 -9.39 -8.20
N LEU A 75 -4.70 -10.66 -8.15
CA LEU A 75 -4.22 -11.27 -6.90
C LEU A 75 -3.00 -10.53 -6.33
N LEU A 76 -2.05 -10.14 -7.18
CA LEU A 76 -0.89 -9.36 -6.79
C LEU A 76 -1.29 -7.99 -6.23
N LEU A 77 -2.19 -7.28 -6.92
CA LEU A 77 -2.69 -5.97 -6.49
C LEU A 77 -3.47 -6.06 -5.18
N SER A 78 -4.29 -7.10 -4.99
CA SER A 78 -4.98 -7.36 -3.71
C SER A 78 -3.98 -7.53 -2.58
N ARG A 79 -2.91 -8.31 -2.79
CA ARG A 79 -1.87 -8.50 -1.77
C ARG A 79 -1.18 -7.18 -1.42
N ILE A 80 -0.80 -6.37 -2.42
CA ILE A 80 -0.18 -5.06 -2.18
C ILE A 80 -1.13 -4.13 -1.42
N MET A 81 -2.42 -4.14 -1.76
CA MET A 81 -3.45 -3.36 -1.07
C MET A 81 -3.52 -3.74 0.40
N TYR A 82 -3.66 -5.04 0.72
CA TYR A 82 -3.71 -5.53 2.10
C TYR A 82 -2.46 -5.16 2.90
N ASP A 83 -1.26 -5.36 2.34
CA ASP A 83 0.00 -4.99 2.99
C ASP A 83 0.06 -3.48 3.31
N ARG A 84 -0.51 -2.64 2.44
CA ARG A 84 -0.54 -1.17 2.62
C ARG A 84 -1.58 -0.75 3.65
N GLU A 85 -2.74 -1.39 3.68
CA GLU A 85 -3.76 -1.18 4.71
C GLU A 85 -3.21 -1.57 6.08
N GLU A 86 -2.63 -2.76 6.21
CA GLU A 86 -2.04 -3.23 7.46
C GLU A 86 -0.98 -2.26 7.98
N ARG A 87 -0.05 -1.83 7.12
CA ARG A 87 0.95 -0.82 7.50
C ARG A 87 0.29 0.50 7.93
N ALA A 88 -0.72 0.98 7.20
CA ALA A 88 -1.43 2.20 7.55
C ALA A 88 -2.13 2.07 8.93
N HIS A 89 -2.74 0.92 9.23
CA HIS A 89 -3.33 0.64 10.53
C HIS A 89 -2.29 0.60 11.65
N LEU A 90 -1.15 -0.07 11.44
CA LEU A 90 -0.06 -0.11 12.41
C LEU A 90 0.49 1.30 12.69
N TYR A 91 0.69 2.12 11.64
CA TYR A 91 1.11 3.51 11.82
C TYR A 91 0.08 4.34 12.58
N ALA A 92 -1.21 4.18 12.29
CA ALA A 92 -2.28 4.88 13.01
C ALA A 92 -2.33 4.48 14.50
N GLN A 93 -2.24 3.19 14.81
CA GLN A 93 -2.18 2.70 16.19
C GLN A 93 -0.95 3.22 16.94
N GLN A 94 0.23 3.20 16.30
CA GLN A 94 1.44 3.76 16.89
C GLN A 94 1.33 5.26 17.17
N GLN A 95 0.69 6.03 16.29
CA GLN A 95 0.43 7.45 16.54
C GLN A 95 -0.56 7.68 17.68
N ALA A 96 -1.65 6.89 17.74
CA ALA A 96 -2.62 6.96 18.82
C ALA A 96 -1.98 6.64 20.18
N ASN A 97 -1.15 5.59 20.26
CA ASN A 97 -0.44 5.23 21.48
C ASN A 97 0.57 6.30 21.92
N LYS A 98 1.27 6.94 20.98
CA LYS A 98 2.16 8.07 21.26
C LYS A 98 1.41 9.31 21.77
N GLN A 99 0.19 9.56 21.27
CA GLN A 99 -0.64 10.66 21.74
C GLN A 99 -1.24 10.38 23.12
N ALA A 100 -1.73 9.16 23.36
CA ALA A 100 -2.23 8.72 24.66
C ALA A 100 -1.14 8.83 25.76
N GLY A 101 0.08 8.35 25.49
CA GLY A 101 1.19 8.46 26.44
C GLY A 101 1.61 9.92 26.73
N LYS A 102 1.48 10.83 25.74
CA LYS A 102 1.71 12.27 25.96
C LYS A 102 0.58 12.93 26.74
N ALA A 103 -0.67 12.49 26.56
CA ALA A 103 -1.82 12.98 27.31
C ALA A 103 -1.75 12.54 28.79
N GLU A 104 -1.37 11.28 29.04
CA GLU A 104 -1.14 10.77 30.41
C GLU A 104 0.04 11.46 31.10
N ALA A 105 1.11 11.79 30.36
CA ALA A 105 2.23 12.56 30.91
C ALA A 105 1.82 13.97 31.34
N ARG A 106 1.04 14.69 30.53
CA ARG A 106 0.51 16.01 30.91
C ARG A 106 -0.42 15.96 32.12
N LEU A 107 -1.29 14.96 32.20
CA LEU A 107 -2.19 14.79 33.34
C LEU A 107 -1.45 14.52 34.66
N LYS A 108 -0.24 13.94 34.60
CA LYS A 108 0.63 13.79 35.78
C LYS A 108 1.41 15.06 36.12
N GLU A 109 1.85 15.81 35.12
CA GLU A 109 2.52 17.12 35.36
C GLU A 109 1.56 18.17 35.93
N ASP A 110 0.27 18.11 35.57
CA ASP A 110 -0.78 19.00 36.07
C ASP A 110 -1.49 18.48 37.34
N ASP A 111 -0.98 17.43 38.02
CA ASP A 111 -1.55 16.96 39.29
C ASP A 111 -1.25 17.96 40.43
N PRO A 112 -2.24 18.73 40.93
CA PRO A 112 -2.02 19.75 41.94
C PRO A 112 -1.54 19.18 43.29
N LEU A 113 -1.70 17.87 43.52
CA LEU A 113 -1.20 17.20 44.72
C LEU A 113 0.31 16.90 44.64
N GLN A 114 0.90 16.90 43.44
CA GLN A 114 2.33 16.68 43.24
C GLN A 114 3.13 17.94 43.59
N ALA A 115 2.60 19.13 43.31
CA ALA A 115 3.16 20.42 43.72
C ALA A 115 3.16 20.65 45.25
N LEU A 116 2.30 19.96 45.99
CA LEU A 116 2.21 20.05 47.46
C LEU A 116 3.18 19.13 48.20
N LYS A 117 3.91 18.24 47.51
CA LYS A 117 4.90 17.33 48.11
C LYS A 117 6.32 17.88 48.13
N GLU A 118 6.56 19.01 47.46
CA GLU A 118 7.88 19.67 47.39
C GLU A 118 8.03 20.85 48.37
N ILE A 119 7.06 21.06 49.28
CA ILE A 119 7.06 22.08 50.34
C ILE A 119 7.20 21.39 51.70
#